data_AF-A0A9W4NQ55-F1
#
_entry.id   AF-A0A9W4NQ55-F1
#
_cell.length_a   1.000
_cell.length_b   1.000
_cell.length_c   1.000
_cell.angle_alpha   90.00
_cell.angle_beta   90.00
_cell.angle_gamma   90.00
#
_symmetry.space_group_name_H-M   'P 1'
#
loop_
_entity.id
_entity.type
_entity.pdbx_description
1 polymer ?
#
loop_
_entity_poly.entity_id
_entity_poly.type
_entity_poly.pdbx_seq_one_letter_code
_entity_poly.pdbx_strand_id
1 'polypeptide(L)'
;MSIDFIPSFLQLFFVAIFERNVESSENLFLGKFLGFILTHSLGIKISCKTSHINQNGQDHDSEVLPLSVRRYGYKDKDQFAQIITLERERLLDSMRYSREISDIDTGSGRSEQEPTTEITEYIIFSIDPTTFNQDFLSLDTISIPSIRTSFNPNTKTLIVKMVTREHTQIAFAVHKAIDKALARMGLDEAIKNYQGVDIDVNGRQKQADMGWGPRQPRGCPKRPSVVLEVAVSEPRKKLRQDVDIWLDPVR
;
A
#
# COMPACT_ATOMS: atom_id res chain seq x y z
N MET A 1 3.05 24.80 -11.71
CA MET A 1 1.99 24.24 -10.84
C MET A 1 2.67 23.82 -9.55
N SER A 2 2.72 24.75 -8.60
CA SER A 2 3.26 24.54 -7.25
C SER A 2 2.26 23.67 -6.50
N ILE A 3 2.70 22.56 -5.92
CA ILE A 3 1.88 21.77 -5.00
C ILE A 3 2.17 22.37 -3.63
N ASP A 4 1.50 23.47 -3.32
CA ASP A 4 1.50 24.02 -1.98
C ASP A 4 0.29 23.43 -1.23
N PHE A 5 0.54 23.06 0.02
CA PHE A 5 -0.39 22.50 1.00
C PHE A 5 -0.58 20.97 0.97
N ILE A 6 0.31 20.25 1.66
CA ILE A 6 0.02 18.92 2.22
C ILE A 6 -0.19 19.11 3.73
N PRO A 7 -1.38 18.82 4.29
CA PRO A 7 -1.62 18.92 5.72
C PRO A 7 -0.77 17.89 6.49
N SER A 8 -0.54 18.18 7.77
CA SER A 8 0.40 17.60 8.74
C SER A 8 0.32 16.08 9.00
N PHE A 9 -0.43 15.30 8.22
CA PHE A 9 -0.73 13.89 8.46
C PHE A 9 -0.29 12.94 7.34
N LEU A 10 0.46 13.41 6.35
CA LEU A 10 0.91 12.56 5.24
C LEU A 10 2.29 11.95 5.53
N GLN A 11 2.35 10.61 5.59
CA GLN A 11 3.61 9.89 5.69
C GLN A 11 3.79 9.00 4.46
N LEU A 12 4.70 9.40 3.57
CA LEU A 12 5.11 8.61 2.41
C LEU A 12 6.28 7.70 2.78
N PHE A 13 6.16 6.42 2.47
CA PHE A 13 7.25 5.45 2.64
C PHE A 13 7.62 4.84 1.29
N PHE A 14 8.92 4.83 1.02
CA PHE A 14 9.49 4.12 -0.12
C PHE A 14 10.25 2.93 0.41
N VAL A 15 9.90 1.75 -0.09
CA VAL A 15 10.63 0.52 0.21
C VAL A 15 11.34 0.09 -1.06
N ALA A 16 12.66 0.28 -1.07
CA ALA A 16 13.52 -0.33 -2.06
C ALA A 16 13.83 -1.75 -1.58
N ILE A 17 13.37 -2.75 -2.34
CA ILE A 17 13.62 -4.16 -2.05
C ILE A 17 14.90 -4.54 -2.78
N PHE A 18 15.98 -4.77 -2.04
CA PHE A 18 17.23 -5.29 -2.60
C PHE A 18 17.36 -6.77 -2.26
N GLU A 19 17.20 -7.66 -3.24
CA GLU A 19 17.58 -9.07 -3.06
C GLU A 19 19.11 -9.20 -3.03
N ARG A 20 19.64 -9.83 -1.98
CA ARG A 20 21.09 -10.09 -1.80
C ARG A 20 21.69 -11.04 -2.85
N ASN A 21 20.88 -11.75 -3.64
CA ASN A 21 21.37 -12.81 -4.52
C ASN A 21 21.65 -12.37 -5.97
N VAL A 22 21.47 -11.08 -6.28
CA VAL A 22 21.95 -10.50 -7.54
C VAL A 22 22.68 -9.20 -7.20
N GLU A 23 24.00 -9.28 -7.02
CA GLU A 23 24.90 -8.13 -7.10
C GLU A 23 24.93 -7.57 -8.54
N SER A 24 23.78 -7.15 -9.08
CA SER A 24 23.80 -6.21 -10.20
C SER A 24 23.88 -4.81 -9.59
N SER A 25 24.97 -4.12 -9.92
CA SER A 25 25.19 -2.71 -9.59
C SER A 25 24.00 -1.81 -9.97
N GLU A 26 23.18 -2.25 -10.93
CA GLU A 26 21.98 -1.59 -11.44
C GLU A 26 20.85 -1.49 -10.41
N ASN A 27 20.58 -2.54 -9.62
CA ASN A 27 19.50 -2.51 -8.62
C ASN A 27 19.83 -1.55 -7.48
N LEU A 28 21.08 -1.61 -6.97
CA LEU A 28 21.59 -0.71 -5.92
C LEU A 28 21.58 0.76 -6.38
N PHE A 29 21.93 0.99 -7.65
CA PHE A 29 21.88 2.31 -8.26
C PHE A 29 20.44 2.83 -8.35
N LEU A 30 19.50 2.02 -8.85
CA LEU A 30 18.10 2.42 -9.01
C LEU A 30 17.45 2.84 -7.68
N GLY A 31 17.68 2.07 -6.60
CA GLY A 31 17.10 2.39 -5.29
C GLY A 31 17.71 3.63 -4.63
N LYS A 32 19.04 3.83 -4.71
CA LYS A 32 19.69 5.06 -4.23
C LYS A 32 19.28 6.28 -5.07
N PHE A 33 19.11 6.09 -6.37
CA PHE A 33 18.76 7.12 -7.32
C PHE A 33 17.30 7.59 -7.18
N LEU A 34 16.35 6.64 -7.06
CA LEU A 34 14.96 6.97 -6.74
C LEU A 34 14.87 7.70 -5.40
N GLY A 35 15.66 7.26 -4.41
CA GLY A 35 15.86 8.00 -3.16
C GLY A 35 16.25 9.47 -3.39
N PHE A 36 17.26 9.71 -4.23
CA PHE A 36 17.73 11.06 -4.54
C PHE A 36 16.66 11.93 -5.22
N ILE A 37 15.97 11.41 -6.24
CA ILE A 37 14.93 12.14 -6.99
C ILE A 37 13.82 12.61 -6.05
N LEU A 38 13.30 11.71 -5.24
CA LEU A 38 12.12 11.94 -4.41
C LEU A 38 12.44 12.92 -3.26
N THR A 39 13.67 12.91 -2.72
CA THR A 39 14.08 13.88 -1.70
C THR A 39 14.37 15.26 -2.28
N HIS A 40 15.07 15.36 -3.42
CA HIS A 40 15.51 16.65 -3.96
C HIS A 40 14.48 17.32 -4.89
N SER A 41 13.61 16.55 -5.54
CA SER A 41 12.62 17.09 -6.49
C SER A 41 11.22 17.25 -5.91
N LEU A 42 10.88 16.51 -4.84
CA LEU A 42 9.52 16.51 -4.26
C LEU A 42 9.48 16.88 -2.77
N GLY A 43 10.64 17.10 -2.13
CA GLY A 43 10.69 17.38 -0.68
C GLY A 43 10.21 16.21 0.19
N ILE A 44 10.13 14.99 -0.36
CA ILE A 44 9.63 13.82 0.36
C ILE A 44 10.77 13.20 1.15
N LYS A 45 10.59 13.09 2.48
CA LYS A 45 11.55 12.42 3.35
C LYS A 45 11.46 10.91 3.17
N ILE A 46 12.52 10.31 2.63
CA ILE A 46 12.59 8.87 2.36
C ILE A 46 13.37 8.17 3.46
N SER A 47 12.86 7.03 3.90
CA SER A 47 13.55 6.13 4.80
C SER A 47 13.93 4.85 4.04
N CYS A 48 15.12 4.81 3.46
CA CYS A 48 15.68 3.56 2.92
C CYS A 48 16.16 2.68 4.07
N LYS A 49 15.64 1.45 4.17
CA LYS A 49 16.17 0.41 5.05
C LYS A 49 16.76 -0.72 4.21
N THR A 50 18.01 -1.07 4.50
CA THR A 50 18.64 -2.31 4.06
C THR A 50 18.40 -3.38 5.13
N SER A 51 17.95 -4.58 4.75
CA SER A 51 17.76 -5.67 5.70
C SER A 51 19.11 -6.29 6.09
N HIS A 52 19.42 -6.25 7.39
CA HIS A 52 20.38 -7.15 8.02
C HIS A 52 19.60 -8.32 8.61
N ILE A 53 19.80 -9.51 8.06
CA ILE A 53 19.19 -10.76 8.53
C ILE A 53 19.69 -11.02 9.95
N ASN A 54 18.80 -10.92 10.94
CA ASN A 54 18.99 -11.50 12.26
C ASN A 54 17.83 -12.47 12.48
N GLN A 55 18.17 -13.76 12.53
CA GLN A 55 17.25 -14.83 12.85
C GLN A 55 16.95 -14.81 14.34
N ASN A 56 15.78 -14.29 14.72
CA ASN A 56 15.14 -14.67 15.97
C ASN A 56 13.64 -14.65 15.73
N GLY A 57 13.07 -15.86 15.69
CA GLY A 57 11.67 -16.11 15.40
C GLY A 57 10.79 -15.56 16.51
N GLN A 58 9.87 -14.69 16.13
CA GLN A 58 8.65 -14.45 16.89
C GLN A 58 7.50 -14.37 15.89
N ASP A 59 6.65 -15.38 15.97
CA ASP A 59 5.49 -15.64 15.13
C ASP A 59 4.45 -14.54 15.35
N HIS A 60 4.45 -13.53 14.49
CA HIS A 60 3.47 -12.45 14.47
C HIS A 60 2.78 -12.44 13.12
N ASP A 61 2.12 -13.55 12.83
CA ASP A 61 1.52 -13.89 11.54
C ASP A 61 0.23 -13.08 11.23
N SER A 62 -0.13 -12.13 12.09
CA SER A 62 -1.29 -11.25 11.93
C SER A 62 -0.84 -9.88 11.44
N GLU A 63 -1.28 -9.46 10.25
CA GLU A 63 -1.21 -8.05 9.85
C GLU A 63 -1.93 -7.25 10.96
N VAL A 64 -1.20 -6.40 11.70
CA VAL A 64 -1.74 -5.71 12.88
C VAL A 64 -2.56 -4.52 12.41
N LEU A 65 -3.74 -4.84 11.91
CA LEU A 65 -4.80 -3.90 11.70
C LEU A 65 -5.37 -3.49 13.06
N PRO A 66 -5.82 -2.23 13.22
CA PRO A 66 -6.50 -1.81 14.43
C PRO A 66 -7.67 -2.72 14.79
N LEU A 67 -7.93 -2.93 16.09
CA LEU A 67 -9.05 -3.77 16.55
C LEU A 67 -10.42 -3.22 16.11
N SER A 68 -10.48 -1.93 15.78
CA SER A 68 -11.63 -1.22 15.23
C SER A 68 -11.99 -1.64 13.79
N VAL A 69 -11.08 -2.35 13.10
CA VAL A 69 -11.32 -2.80 11.72
C VAL A 69 -12.45 -3.82 11.65
N ARG A 70 -13.45 -3.51 10.81
CA ARG A 70 -14.64 -4.33 10.63
C ARG A 70 -14.34 -5.62 9.88
N ARG A 71 -15.07 -6.67 10.28
CA ARG A 71 -14.90 -8.04 9.79
C ARG A 71 -16.22 -8.56 9.23
N TYR A 72 -16.14 -9.18 8.06
CA TYR A 72 -17.29 -9.76 7.35
C TYR A 72 -16.99 -11.21 6.97
N GLY A 73 -18.02 -12.04 6.83
CA GLY A 73 -17.91 -13.32 6.15
C GLY A 73 -18.09 -13.10 4.65
N TYR A 74 -17.22 -13.68 3.83
CA TYR A 74 -17.43 -13.69 2.38
C TYR A 74 -18.52 -14.71 2.03
N LYS A 75 -19.50 -14.29 1.21
CA LYS A 75 -20.55 -15.18 0.68
C LYS A 75 -20.48 -15.30 -0.83
N ASP A 76 -20.44 -14.17 -1.53
CA ASP A 76 -20.44 -14.06 -2.97
C ASP A 76 -19.95 -12.67 -3.41
N LYS A 77 -19.66 -12.49 -4.70
CA LYS A 77 -19.14 -11.24 -5.28
C LYS A 77 -20.11 -10.06 -5.13
N ASP A 78 -21.42 -10.31 -5.17
CA ASP A 78 -22.44 -9.26 -5.07
C ASP A 78 -22.50 -8.69 -3.66
N GLN A 79 -22.54 -9.56 -2.64
CA GLN A 79 -22.45 -9.14 -1.25
C GLN A 79 -21.13 -8.41 -0.98
N PHE A 80 -20.01 -8.92 -1.50
CA PHE A 80 -18.71 -8.26 -1.40
C PHE A 80 -18.77 -6.83 -1.95
N ALA A 81 -19.29 -6.64 -3.16
CA ALA A 81 -19.40 -5.31 -3.78
C ALA A 81 -20.31 -4.35 -2.99
N GLN A 82 -21.42 -4.85 -2.43
CA GLN A 82 -22.31 -4.06 -1.57
C GLN A 82 -21.61 -3.61 -0.28
N ILE A 83 -20.88 -4.50 0.38
CA ILE A 83 -20.13 -4.18 1.60
C ILE A 83 -19.05 -3.15 1.29
N ILE A 84 -18.30 -3.33 0.19
CA ILE A 84 -17.28 -2.37 -0.23
C ILE A 84 -17.87 -0.99 -0.48
N THR A 85 -19.03 -0.91 -1.15
CA THR A 85 -19.71 0.36 -1.41
C THR A 85 -20.12 1.04 -0.10
N LEU A 86 -20.77 0.30 0.81
CA LEU A 86 -21.21 0.79 2.11
C LEU A 86 -20.03 1.29 2.97
N GLU A 87 -18.97 0.50 3.09
CA GLU A 87 -17.81 0.87 3.91
C GLU A 87 -17.04 2.03 3.32
N ARG A 88 -17.03 2.18 1.99
CA ARG A 88 -16.44 3.33 1.33
C ARG A 88 -17.21 4.62 1.60
N GLU A 89 -18.54 4.57 1.56
CA GLU A 89 -19.38 5.73 1.92
C GLU A 89 -19.11 6.14 3.37
N ARG A 90 -19.08 5.18 4.30
CA ARG A 90 -18.77 5.45 5.71
C ARG A 90 -17.38 6.06 5.91
N LEU A 91 -16.37 5.57 5.18
CA LEU A 91 -15.03 6.15 5.19
C LEU A 91 -15.04 7.61 4.71
N LEU A 92 -15.70 7.87 3.57
CA LEU A 92 -15.76 9.22 2.99
C LEU A 92 -16.51 10.20 3.89
N ASP A 93 -17.62 9.78 4.50
CA ASP A 93 -18.39 10.61 5.44
C ASP A 93 -17.57 10.91 6.69
N SER A 94 -16.85 9.92 7.21
CA SER A 94 -15.95 10.09 8.36
C SER A 94 -14.81 11.07 8.05
N MET A 95 -14.20 10.97 6.86
CA MET A 95 -13.17 11.92 6.41
C MET A 95 -13.73 13.35 6.28
N ARG A 96 -14.94 13.52 5.76
CA ARG A 96 -15.60 14.85 5.67
C ARG A 96 -15.83 15.44 7.05
N TYR A 97 -16.37 14.66 7.97
CA TYR A 97 -16.63 15.09 9.34
C TYR A 97 -15.35 15.50 10.08
N SER A 98 -14.25 14.76 9.89
CA SER A 98 -12.96 15.09 10.51
C SER A 98 -12.39 16.44 10.04
N ARG A 99 -12.61 16.80 8.77
CA ARG A 99 -12.17 18.08 8.21
C ARG A 99 -12.99 19.25 8.76
N GLU A 100 -14.30 19.06 8.90
CA GLU A 100 -15.19 20.10 9.43
C GLU A 100 -14.89 20.43 10.90
N ILE A 101 -14.52 19.44 11.72
CA ILE A 101 -14.13 19.68 13.12
C ILE A 101 -12.82 20.45 13.24
N SER A 102 -11.82 20.14 12.39
CA SER A 102 -10.52 20.83 12.44
C SER A 102 -10.61 22.33 12.12
N ASP A 103 -11.66 22.75 11.41
CA ASP A 103 -11.86 24.15 11.00
C ASP A 103 -12.57 24.99 12.08
N ILE A 104 -13.16 24.37 13.11
CA ILE A 104 -14.01 25.05 14.12
C ILE A 104 -13.23 25.39 15.41
N ASP A 105 -12.05 24.80 15.65
CA ASP A 105 -11.35 24.91 16.94
C ASP A 105 -10.53 26.20 17.15
N THR A 106 -10.98 27.33 16.58
CA THR A 106 -10.45 28.68 16.95
C THR A 106 -11.22 29.32 18.11
N GLY A 107 -12.18 28.63 18.72
CA GLY A 107 -12.64 29.02 20.05
C GLY A 107 -14.04 28.56 20.40
N SER A 108 -14.14 27.46 21.15
CA SER A 108 -15.14 27.33 22.22
C SER A 108 -14.92 26.02 22.96
N GLY A 109 -14.47 26.11 24.22
CA GLY A 109 -14.39 24.94 25.09
C GLY A 109 -15.77 24.35 25.37
N ARG A 110 -16.04 23.15 24.86
CA ARG A 110 -17.17 22.33 25.34
C ARG A 110 -16.95 20.82 25.13
N SER A 111 -16.72 20.16 26.27
CA SER A 111 -16.95 18.76 26.67
C SER A 111 -16.91 17.63 25.62
N GLU A 112 -15.85 16.83 25.75
CA GLU A 112 -15.81 15.35 25.84
C GLU A 112 -17.08 14.59 25.42
N GLN A 113 -17.10 14.16 24.15
CA GLN A 113 -17.40 12.79 23.75
C GLN A 113 -16.94 12.65 22.29
N GLU A 114 -15.64 12.43 22.11
CA GLU A 114 -15.13 12.00 20.80
C GLU A 114 -15.75 10.65 20.47
N PRO A 115 -16.47 10.49 19.35
CA PRO A 115 -16.59 9.19 18.75
C PRO A 115 -15.21 8.89 18.16
N THR A 116 -14.37 8.23 18.95
CA THR A 116 -13.08 7.62 18.58
C THR A 116 -13.28 6.46 17.61
N THR A 117 -14.12 6.65 16.58
CA THR A 117 -14.20 5.72 15.47
C THR A 117 -12.96 5.98 14.63
N GLU A 118 -11.89 5.26 14.96
CA GLU A 118 -10.63 5.29 14.23
C GLU A 118 -10.93 5.10 12.73
N ILE A 119 -10.70 6.16 11.96
CA ILE A 119 -10.94 6.18 10.52
C ILE A 119 -9.99 5.16 9.92
N THR A 120 -10.55 4.12 9.29
CA THR A 120 -9.75 3.04 8.70
C THR A 120 -10.12 2.84 7.25
N GLU A 121 -9.10 2.81 6.40
CA GLU A 121 -9.23 2.45 4.98
C GLU A 121 -9.39 0.93 4.80
N TYR A 122 -9.40 0.15 5.88
CA TYR A 122 -9.32 -1.30 5.83
C TYR A 122 -10.61 -1.96 6.30
N ILE A 123 -10.95 -3.05 5.62
CA ILE A 123 -11.91 -4.05 6.10
C ILE A 123 -11.35 -5.45 5.90
N ILE A 124 -11.89 -6.41 6.64
CA ILE A 124 -11.43 -7.79 6.64
C ILE A 124 -12.58 -8.71 6.25
N PHE A 125 -12.30 -9.67 5.37
CA PHE A 125 -13.18 -10.78 5.05
C PHE A 125 -12.58 -12.10 5.53
N SER A 126 -13.41 -12.96 6.11
CA SER A 126 -13.11 -14.38 6.24
C SER A 126 -13.55 -15.08 4.96
N ILE A 127 -12.61 -15.70 4.25
CA ILE A 127 -12.83 -16.36 2.95
C ILE A 127 -11.94 -17.59 2.86
N ASP A 128 -12.48 -18.70 2.37
CA ASP A 128 -11.66 -19.90 2.18
C ASP A 128 -10.75 -19.76 0.94
N PRO A 129 -9.59 -20.44 0.93
CA PRO A 129 -8.63 -20.33 -0.17
C PRO A 129 -9.19 -20.77 -1.53
N THR A 130 -10.13 -21.72 -1.55
CA THR A 130 -10.72 -22.23 -2.79
C THR A 130 -11.60 -21.16 -3.44
N THR A 131 -12.50 -20.55 -2.66
CA THR A 131 -13.34 -19.43 -3.11
C THR A 131 -12.49 -18.22 -3.45
N PHE A 132 -11.46 -17.89 -2.67
CA PHE A 132 -10.55 -16.80 -3.02
C PHE A 132 -9.89 -17.01 -4.41
N ASN A 133 -9.36 -18.21 -4.67
CA ASN A 133 -8.74 -18.51 -5.97
C ASN A 133 -9.74 -18.41 -7.14
N GLN A 134 -10.98 -18.85 -6.92
CA GLN A 134 -12.04 -18.79 -7.93
C GLN A 134 -12.52 -17.35 -8.18
N ASP A 135 -12.67 -16.56 -7.12
CA ASP A 135 -13.38 -15.29 -7.19
C ASP A 135 -12.48 -14.06 -7.25
N PHE A 136 -11.19 -14.18 -6.97
CA PHE A 136 -10.24 -13.07 -6.96
C PHE A 136 -9.06 -13.26 -7.93
N LEU A 137 -8.64 -14.50 -8.20
CA LEU A 137 -7.51 -14.79 -9.10
C LEU A 137 -7.88 -15.23 -10.52
N SER A 138 -9.14 -15.58 -10.77
CA SER A 138 -9.60 -15.90 -12.13
C SER A 138 -9.51 -14.64 -13.02
N LEU A 139 -9.05 -14.78 -14.27
CA LEU A 139 -8.83 -13.68 -15.23
C LEU A 139 -10.06 -12.77 -15.50
N ASP A 140 -11.25 -13.18 -15.08
CA ASP A 140 -12.51 -12.43 -15.24
C ASP A 140 -12.86 -11.57 -14.02
N THR A 141 -11.95 -11.44 -13.05
CA THR A 141 -12.22 -10.61 -11.87
C THR A 141 -12.21 -9.15 -12.23
N ILE A 142 -13.35 -8.50 -11.94
CA ILE A 142 -13.48 -7.07 -11.95
C ILE A 142 -12.44 -6.55 -10.98
N SER A 143 -11.31 -6.08 -11.50
CA SER A 143 -10.37 -5.26 -10.74
C SER A 143 -11.13 -4.01 -10.36
N ILE A 144 -11.78 -4.02 -9.18
CA ILE A 144 -12.44 -2.85 -8.62
C ILE A 144 -11.32 -1.83 -8.41
N PRO A 145 -11.21 -0.77 -9.24
CA PRO A 145 -10.01 0.06 -9.29
C PRO A 145 -9.73 0.78 -7.96
N SER A 146 -10.76 0.86 -7.12
CA SER A 146 -10.77 1.53 -5.84
C SER A 146 -10.44 0.63 -4.64
N ILE A 147 -9.94 -0.59 -4.85
CA ILE A 147 -9.46 -1.43 -3.74
C ILE A 147 -8.09 -2.06 -4.01
N ARG A 148 -7.40 -2.42 -2.93
CA ARG A 148 -6.23 -3.31 -2.92
C ARG A 148 -6.50 -4.46 -1.98
N THR A 149 -6.03 -5.64 -2.36
CA THR A 149 -6.26 -6.85 -1.57
C THR A 149 -4.95 -7.45 -1.09
N SER A 150 -4.97 -7.99 0.13
CA SER A 150 -3.98 -8.94 0.61
C SER A 150 -4.65 -10.16 1.19
N PHE A 151 -4.22 -11.35 0.76
CA PHE A 151 -4.79 -12.61 1.22
C PHE A 151 -3.76 -13.45 1.94
N ASN A 152 -4.13 -13.95 3.12
CA ASN A 152 -3.37 -14.92 3.88
C ASN A 152 -4.15 -16.26 3.94
N PRO A 153 -3.67 -17.32 3.25
CA PRO A 153 -4.35 -18.61 3.23
C PRO A 153 -4.33 -19.34 4.58
N ASN A 154 -3.30 -19.11 5.41
CA ASN A 154 -3.17 -19.77 6.72
C ASN A 154 -4.26 -19.31 7.68
N THR A 155 -4.57 -18.01 7.63
CA THR A 155 -5.61 -17.40 8.48
C THR A 155 -6.96 -17.27 7.78
N LYS A 156 -7.08 -17.71 6.52
CA LYS A 156 -8.31 -17.58 5.69
C LYS A 156 -8.86 -16.15 5.68
N THR A 157 -7.95 -15.19 5.64
CA THR A 157 -8.26 -13.77 5.84
C THR A 157 -7.89 -12.98 4.59
N LEU A 158 -8.87 -12.26 4.05
CA LEU A 158 -8.71 -11.30 2.96
C LEU A 158 -8.83 -9.88 3.55
N ILE A 159 -7.74 -9.13 3.47
CA ILE A 159 -7.68 -7.73 3.86
C ILE A 159 -7.94 -6.91 2.60
N VAL A 160 -8.87 -5.97 2.71
CA VAL A 160 -9.23 -5.06 1.63
C VAL A 160 -8.94 -3.63 2.08
N LYS A 161 -8.07 -2.95 1.35
CA LYS A 161 -7.82 -1.52 1.47
C LYS A 161 -8.70 -0.78 0.47
N MET A 162 -9.50 0.16 0.93
CA MET A 162 -10.26 1.09 0.12
C MET A 162 -9.36 2.24 -0.32
N VAL A 163 -9.11 2.35 -1.62
CA VAL A 163 -8.23 3.37 -2.18
C VAL A 163 -9.00 4.69 -2.29
N THR A 164 -8.57 5.69 -1.52
CA THR A 164 -9.11 7.05 -1.55
C THR A 164 -8.59 7.85 -2.75
N ARG A 165 -9.22 8.99 -3.03
CA ARG A 165 -8.81 9.87 -4.13
C ARG A 165 -7.45 10.48 -3.84
N GLU A 166 -7.25 10.92 -2.61
CA GLU A 166 -6.01 11.49 -2.08
C GLU A 166 -4.87 10.49 -2.25
N HIS A 167 -5.08 9.24 -1.82
CA HIS A 167 -4.14 8.13 -2.01
C HIS A 167 -3.77 7.93 -3.49
N THR A 168 -4.79 7.88 -4.37
CA THR A 168 -4.58 7.74 -5.82
C THR A 168 -3.77 8.90 -6.40
N GLN A 169 -4.09 10.13 -6.02
CA GLN A 169 -3.40 11.34 -6.50
C GLN A 169 -1.93 11.34 -6.08
N ILE A 170 -1.64 10.95 -4.83
CA ILE A 170 -0.28 10.86 -4.32
C ILE A 170 0.50 9.78 -5.06
N ALA A 171 -0.05 8.57 -5.17
CA ALA A 171 0.59 7.46 -5.87
C ALA A 171 0.89 7.84 -7.33
N PHE A 172 -0.06 8.49 -8.01
CA PHE A 172 0.10 8.93 -9.39
C PHE A 172 1.10 10.08 -9.56
N ALA A 173 1.13 11.03 -8.61
CA ALA A 173 2.10 12.12 -8.64
C ALA A 173 3.53 11.59 -8.50
N VAL A 174 3.75 10.64 -7.59
CA VAL A 174 5.03 9.94 -7.41
C VAL A 174 5.40 9.17 -8.67
N HIS A 175 4.47 8.38 -9.22
CA HIS A 175 4.69 7.65 -10.46
C HIS A 175 5.11 8.56 -11.61
N LYS A 176 4.40 9.67 -11.83
CA LYS A 176 4.72 10.66 -12.87
C LYS A 176 6.09 11.30 -12.67
N ALA A 177 6.50 11.52 -11.42
CA ALA A 177 7.82 12.06 -11.12
C ALA A 177 8.94 11.06 -11.46
N ILE A 178 8.73 9.79 -11.12
CA ILE A 178 9.64 8.69 -11.45
C ILE A 178 9.75 8.53 -12.97
N ASP A 179 8.63 8.45 -13.69
CA ASP A 179 8.62 8.30 -15.15
C ASP A 179 9.36 9.43 -15.85
N LYS A 180 9.12 10.69 -15.42
CA LYS A 180 9.85 11.85 -15.95
C LYS A 180 11.35 11.74 -15.74
N ALA A 181 11.79 11.18 -14.60
CA ALA A 181 13.20 11.01 -14.32
C ALA A 181 13.80 9.88 -15.15
N LEU A 182 13.10 8.74 -15.28
CA LEU A 182 13.53 7.62 -16.13
C LEU A 182 13.65 8.05 -17.61
N ALA A 183 12.67 8.81 -18.13
CA ALA A 183 12.70 9.31 -19.50
C ALA A 183 13.90 10.25 -19.75
N ARG A 184 14.25 11.12 -18.80
CA ARG A 184 15.43 11.99 -18.91
C ARG A 184 16.75 11.22 -18.99
N MET A 185 16.75 9.98 -18.54
CA MET A 185 17.91 9.08 -18.59
C MET A 185 17.86 8.09 -19.75
N GLY A 186 16.78 8.08 -20.55
CA GLY A 186 16.56 7.06 -21.57
C GLY A 186 16.31 5.66 -21.01
N LEU A 187 15.76 5.56 -19.80
CA LEU A 187 15.48 4.29 -19.09
C LEU A 187 13.99 3.95 -19.02
N ASP A 188 13.11 4.78 -19.59
CA ASP A 188 11.66 4.62 -19.57
C ASP A 188 11.19 3.30 -20.20
N GLU A 189 11.87 2.81 -21.25
CA GLU A 189 11.57 1.51 -21.87
C GLU A 189 12.24 0.30 -21.18
N ALA A 190 13.26 0.56 -20.36
CA ALA A 190 14.02 -0.45 -19.63
C ALA A 190 13.34 -0.86 -18.31
N ILE A 191 12.43 -0.03 -17.81
CA ILE A 191 11.71 -0.25 -16.55
C ILE A 191 10.27 -0.68 -16.84
N LYS A 192 9.80 -1.65 -16.06
CA LYS A 192 8.41 -2.12 -16.08
C LYS A 192 7.68 -1.64 -14.84
N ASN A 193 6.45 -1.16 -15.03
CA ASN A 193 5.50 -0.86 -13.96
C ASN A 193 4.73 -2.13 -13.55
N TYR A 194 4.53 -2.31 -12.24
CA TYR A 194 3.84 -3.42 -11.59
C TYR A 194 2.58 -2.98 -10.81
N GLN A 195 1.90 -1.94 -11.26
CA GLN A 195 0.70 -1.42 -10.60
C GLN A 195 -0.39 -2.49 -10.46
N GLY A 196 -0.87 -2.71 -9.23
CA GLY A 196 -1.98 -3.63 -8.93
C GLY A 196 -1.67 -5.10 -9.26
N VAL A 197 -0.40 -5.47 -9.40
CA VAL A 197 0.00 -6.86 -9.64
C VAL A 197 0.04 -7.58 -8.29
N ASP A 198 -0.66 -8.71 -8.20
CA ASP A 198 -0.51 -9.63 -7.08
C ASP A 198 0.91 -10.20 -7.07
N ILE A 199 1.63 -9.93 -5.98
CA ILE A 199 2.96 -10.45 -5.74
C ILE A 199 2.82 -11.48 -4.62
N ASP A 200 3.34 -12.67 -4.88
CA ASP A 200 3.49 -13.68 -3.84
C ASP A 200 4.66 -13.30 -2.93
N VAL A 201 4.33 -13.09 -1.66
CA VAL A 201 5.24 -12.74 -0.57
C VAL A 201 5.11 -13.84 0.48
N ASN A 202 5.79 -14.97 0.23
CA ASN A 202 5.79 -16.18 1.06
C ASN A 202 4.41 -16.77 1.33
N GLY A 203 3.69 -17.09 0.26
CA GLY A 203 2.36 -17.67 0.32
C GLY A 203 1.27 -16.65 0.62
N ARG A 204 1.64 -15.38 0.88
CA ARG A 204 0.69 -14.27 0.99
C ARG A 204 0.65 -13.53 -0.32
N GLN A 205 -0.54 -13.31 -0.83
CA GLN A 205 -0.71 -12.47 -2.01
C GLN A 205 -0.91 -11.03 -1.56
N LYS A 206 -0.12 -10.11 -2.11
CA LYS A 206 -0.19 -8.68 -1.79
C LYS A 206 -0.06 -7.83 -3.04
N GLN A 207 -0.83 -6.75 -3.09
CA GLN A 207 -0.76 -5.74 -4.13
C GLN A 207 -0.10 -4.47 -3.58
N ALA A 208 1.00 -4.04 -4.20
CA ALA A 208 1.58 -2.74 -3.92
C ALA A 208 0.72 -1.62 -4.54
N ASP A 209 0.77 -0.41 -3.97
CA ASP A 209 0.12 0.75 -4.58
C ASP A 209 0.71 1.08 -5.95
N MET A 210 2.04 1.08 -6.04
CA MET A 210 2.81 1.11 -7.28
C MET A 210 4.08 0.26 -7.14
N GLY A 211 4.61 -0.23 -8.27
CA GLY A 211 5.87 -0.95 -8.28
C GLY A 211 6.66 -0.73 -9.57
N TRP A 212 7.97 -0.75 -9.46
CA TRP A 212 8.91 -0.62 -10.57
C TRP A 212 9.99 -1.68 -10.48
N GLY A 213 10.45 -2.16 -11.62
CA GLY A 213 11.60 -3.05 -11.70
C GLY A 213 12.12 -3.13 -13.13
N PRO A 214 13.32 -3.68 -13.34
CA PRO A 214 13.85 -3.89 -14.67
C PRO A 214 12.89 -4.76 -15.49
N ARG A 215 12.80 -4.48 -16.78
CA ARG A 215 12.03 -5.29 -17.72
C ARG A 215 12.69 -6.66 -17.84
N GLN A 216 12.07 -7.67 -17.24
CA GLN A 216 12.64 -9.01 -17.24
C GLN A 216 12.30 -9.81 -18.52
N PRO A 217 13.17 -10.76 -18.91
CA PRO A 217 12.88 -11.72 -19.97
C PRO A 217 11.61 -12.54 -19.71
N ARG A 218 11.04 -13.11 -20.77
CA ARG A 218 9.86 -14.00 -20.66
C ARG A 218 10.22 -15.21 -19.80
N GLY A 219 9.34 -15.58 -18.87
CA GLY A 219 9.50 -16.74 -17.99
C GLY A 219 10.13 -16.42 -16.63
N CYS A 220 10.65 -15.21 -16.41
CA CYS A 220 11.09 -14.81 -15.08
C CYS A 220 9.90 -14.38 -14.20
N PRO A 221 9.93 -14.67 -12.88
CA PRO A 221 8.92 -14.20 -11.95
C PRO A 221 8.75 -12.67 -12.02
N LYS A 222 7.51 -12.21 -12.12
CA LYS A 222 7.19 -10.78 -12.08
C LYS A 222 7.37 -10.28 -10.64
N ARG A 223 8.47 -9.59 -10.38
CA ARG A 223 8.74 -8.98 -9.07
C ARG A 223 9.23 -7.55 -9.24
N PRO A 224 8.58 -6.55 -8.60
CA PRO A 224 9.14 -5.21 -8.54
C PRO A 224 10.40 -5.17 -7.68
N SER A 225 11.37 -4.37 -8.07
CA SER A 225 12.56 -4.05 -7.27
C SER A 225 12.28 -2.89 -6.30
N VAL A 226 11.34 -2.02 -6.65
CA VAL A 226 10.92 -0.89 -5.84
C VAL A 226 9.40 -0.90 -5.74
N VAL A 227 8.90 -0.77 -4.52
CA VAL A 227 7.47 -0.64 -4.25
C VAL A 227 7.20 0.68 -3.54
N LEU A 228 6.08 1.29 -3.88
CA LEU A 228 5.50 2.41 -3.17
C LEU A 228 4.31 1.89 -2.38
N GLU A 229 4.28 2.27 -1.11
CA GLU A 229 3.09 2.18 -0.26
C GLU A 229 2.77 3.59 0.23
N VAL A 230 1.56 4.04 -0.08
CA VAL A 230 1.05 5.33 0.36
C VAL A 230 0.20 5.09 1.60
N ALA A 231 0.54 5.78 2.68
CA ALA A 231 -0.30 5.82 3.86
C ALA A 231 -1.01 7.17 3.95
N VAL A 232 -2.32 7.11 3.98
CA VAL A 232 -3.17 8.24 4.38
C VAL A 232 -3.80 7.85 5.71
N SER A 233 -3.49 8.61 6.76
CA SER A 233 -4.04 8.38 8.11
C SER A 233 -3.72 7.00 8.73
N GLU A 234 -2.75 6.25 8.19
CA GLU A 234 -2.37 4.96 8.76
C GLU A 234 -1.45 5.09 9.99
N PRO A 235 -1.60 4.21 10.99
CA PRO A 235 -0.71 4.21 12.14
C PRO A 235 0.69 3.74 11.75
N ARG A 236 1.71 4.41 12.29
CA ARG A 236 3.14 4.09 12.05
C ARG A 236 3.50 2.61 12.26
N LYS A 237 2.82 1.92 13.17
CA LYS A 237 3.04 0.49 13.44
C LYS A 237 2.70 -0.37 12.22
N LYS A 238 1.59 -0.07 11.54
CA LYS A 238 1.17 -0.77 10.32
C LYS A 238 2.15 -0.52 9.18
N LEU A 239 2.53 0.74 8.98
CA LEU A 239 3.53 1.10 7.97
C LEU A 239 4.85 0.35 8.14
N ARG A 240 5.32 0.17 9.38
CA ARG A 240 6.50 -0.65 9.64
C ARG A 240 6.31 -2.11 9.26
N GLN A 241 5.13 -2.68 9.46
CA GLN A 241 4.84 -4.06 9.08
C GLN A 241 4.75 -4.21 7.56
N ASP A 242 4.13 -3.26 6.87
CA ASP A 242 4.12 -3.26 5.41
C ASP A 242 5.54 -3.22 4.86
N VAL A 243 6.40 -2.37 5.43
CA VAL A 243 7.83 -2.32 5.12
C VAL A 243 8.52 -3.67 5.40
N ASP A 244 8.26 -4.28 6.55
CA ASP A 244 8.88 -5.55 6.94
C ASP A 244 8.46 -6.68 5.98
N ILE A 245 7.18 -6.75 5.58
CA ILE A 245 6.65 -7.72 4.60
C ILE A 245 7.39 -7.59 3.25
N TRP A 246 7.66 -6.36 2.81
CA TRP A 246 8.35 -6.13 1.54
C TRP A 246 9.87 -6.36 1.62
N LEU A 247 10.52 -6.05 2.75
CA LEU A 247 11.97 -6.15 2.91
C LEU A 247 12.49 -7.54 3.30
N ASP A 248 11.72 -8.25 4.11
CA ASP A 248 12.11 -9.54 4.67
C ASP A 248 10.91 -10.48 4.61
N PRO A 249 10.64 -11.03 3.42
CA PRO A 249 9.43 -11.77 3.25
C PRO A 249 9.54 -13.12 4.01
N VAL A 250 10.75 -13.67 4.25
CA VAL A 250 11.02 -15.06 4.71
C VAL A 250 11.15 -15.19 6.24
N ARG A 251 10.38 -14.42 7.01
CA ARG A 251 10.40 -14.59 8.48
C ARG A 251 9.70 -15.85 8.94
#